data_AF-A0A9D6RDI4-F1
#
_entry.id   AF-A0A9D6RDI4-F1
#
_cell.length_a   1.000
_cell.length_b   1.000
_cell.length_c   1.000
_cell.angle_alpha   90.00
_cell.angle_beta   90.00
_cell.angle_gamma   90.00
#
_symmetry.space_group_name_H-M   'P 1'
#
loop_
_entity.id
_entity.type
_entity.pdbx_description
1 polymer ?
#
loop_
_entity_poly.entity_id
_entity_poly.type
_entity_poly.pdbx_seq_one_letter_code
_entity_poly.pdbx_strand_id
1 'polypeptide(L)'
;MGLLFAVVVLLAATTWVTRRWRARGRRRLLTTGPGSSVEHAIAVRSFDEIDAVVRTRRCECGRPLRATGEGARQVGPRRFRLTHLACDECEEETVLVFDVTDVVH
;
A
#
# COMPACT_ATOMS: atom_id res chain seq x y z
N MET A 1 -20.65 28.09 23.23
CA MET A 1 -19.30 27.62 22.81
C MET A 1 -19.15 26.10 22.84
N GLY A 2 -19.48 25.40 23.95
CA GLY A 2 -19.29 23.94 24.04
C GLY A 2 -20.06 23.10 22.99
N LEU A 3 -21.25 23.55 22.57
CA LEU A 3 -22.08 22.83 21.59
C LEU A 3 -21.47 22.85 20.18
N LEU A 4 -20.85 23.96 19.77
CA LEU A 4 -20.15 24.06 18.49
C LEU A 4 -18.90 23.17 18.46
N PHE A 5 -18.14 23.13 19.56
CA PHE A 5 -17.00 22.23 19.70
C PHE A 5 -17.41 20.76 19.63
N ALA A 6 -18.50 20.39 20.31
CA ALA A 6 -19.02 19.02 20.26
C ALA A 6 -19.43 18.61 18.83
N VAL A 7 -20.05 19.51 18.06
CA VAL A 7 -20.43 19.25 16.67
C VAL A 7 -19.20 19.08 15.77
N VAL A 8 -18.18 19.92 15.91
CA VAL A 8 -16.94 19.81 15.11
C VAL A 8 -16.22 18.48 15.38
N VAL A 9 -16.13 18.06 16.65
CA VAL A 9 -15.52 16.78 17.03
C VAL A 9 -16.32 15.60 16.46
N LEU A 10 -17.66 15.66 16.52
CA LEU A 10 -18.53 14.63 15.95
C LEU A 10 -18.38 14.49 14.44
N LEU A 11 -18.27 15.60 13.72
CA LEU A 11 -18.05 15.61 12.27
C LEU A 11 -16.66 15.07 11.90
N ALA A 12 -15.62 15.43 12.67
CA ALA A 12 -14.29 14.86 12.49
C ALA A 12 -14.25 13.34 12.74
N ALA A 13 -14.92 12.88 13.80
CA ALA A 13 -14.99 11.45 14.13
C ALA A 13 -15.77 10.65 13.08
N THR A 14 -16.92 11.16 12.63
CA THR A 14 -17.73 10.47 11.60
C THR A 14 -17.04 10.43 10.24
N THR A 15 -16.33 11.48 9.84
CA THR A 15 -15.52 11.47 8.61
C THR A 15 -14.36 10.48 8.71
N TRP A 16 -13.69 10.38 9.85
CA TRP A 16 -12.63 9.39 10.07
C TRP A 16 -13.18 7.95 10.07
N VAL A 17 -14.28 7.68 10.78
CA VAL A 17 -14.93 6.37 10.85
C VAL A 17 -15.41 5.90 9.48
N THR A 18 -16.11 6.76 8.73
CA THR A 18 -16.59 6.41 7.38
C THR A 18 -15.45 6.16 6.39
N ARG A 19 -14.36 6.93 6.47
CA ARG A 19 -13.13 6.69 5.70
C ARG A 19 -12.51 5.34 6.04
N ARG A 20 -12.38 5.02 7.33
CA ARG A 20 -11.80 3.76 7.80
C ARG A 20 -12.64 2.53 7.43
N TRP A 21 -13.96 2.68 7.44
CA TRP A 21 -14.87 1.60 7.05
C TRP A 21 -14.86 1.34 5.55
N ARG A 22 -14.81 2.38 4.73
CA ARG A 22 -14.64 2.24 3.26
C ARG A 22 -13.31 1.59 2.90
N ALA A 23 -12.23 1.95 3.61
CA ALA A 23 -10.93 1.31 3.42
C ALA A 23 -10.98 -0.20 3.73
N ARG A 24 -11.62 -0.61 4.84
CA ARG A 24 -11.72 -2.03 5.20
C ARG A 24 -12.59 -2.86 4.26
N GLY A 25 -13.70 -2.32 3.76
CA GLY A 25 -14.67 -3.06 2.95
C GLY A 25 -14.12 -3.56 1.60
N ARG A 26 -13.09 -2.91 1.08
CA ARG A 26 -12.53 -3.19 -0.26
C ARG A 26 -11.12 -3.80 -0.26
N ARG A 27 -10.51 -4.00 0.92
CA ARG A 27 -9.28 -4.80 1.13
C ARG A 27 -9.31 -6.16 0.42
N ARG A 28 -10.49 -6.73 0.22
CA ARG A 28 -10.69 -8.03 -0.46
C ARG A 28 -10.34 -8.03 -1.96
N LEU A 29 -10.29 -6.87 -2.61
CA LEU A 29 -9.98 -6.78 -4.05
C LEU A 29 -8.48 -6.61 -4.34
N LEU A 30 -7.71 -6.10 -3.37
CA LEU A 30 -6.25 -5.92 -3.50
C LEU A 30 -5.44 -7.16 -3.14
N THR A 31 -6.05 -8.13 -2.44
CA THR A 31 -5.40 -9.40 -2.09
C THR A 31 -5.07 -10.27 -3.30
N THR A 32 -5.64 -9.99 -4.47
CA THR A 32 -5.46 -10.79 -5.71
C THR A 32 -4.75 -10.03 -6.83
N GLY A 33 -4.20 -8.83 -6.56
CA GLY A 33 -3.50 -8.02 -7.57
C GLY A 33 -2.01 -8.38 -7.72
N PRO A 34 -1.34 -7.91 -8.80
CA PRO A 34 0.10 -8.05 -8.96
C PRO A 34 0.84 -7.47 -7.74
N GLY A 35 1.80 -8.23 -7.22
CA GLY A 35 2.61 -7.91 -6.05
C GLY A 35 1.94 -8.18 -4.71
N SER A 36 0.74 -8.77 -4.67
CA SER A 36 0.04 -9.04 -3.40
C SER A 36 0.67 -10.17 -2.57
N SER A 37 1.44 -11.05 -3.21
CA SER A 37 2.10 -12.19 -2.56
C SER A 37 3.36 -12.62 -3.33
N VAL A 38 4.10 -13.59 -2.79
CA VAL A 38 5.30 -14.16 -3.44
C VAL A 38 4.93 -14.91 -4.72
N GLU A 39 3.76 -15.55 -4.74
CA GLU A 39 3.20 -16.27 -5.88
C GLU A 39 2.76 -15.32 -6.99
N HIS A 40 2.32 -14.11 -6.62
CA HIS A 40 1.89 -13.05 -7.54
C HIS A 40 2.92 -11.92 -7.63
N ALA A 41 4.19 -12.20 -7.34
CA ALA A 41 5.23 -11.18 -7.33
C ALA A 41 5.38 -10.50 -8.70
N ILE A 42 5.64 -9.20 -8.69
CA ILE A 42 5.85 -8.42 -9.91
C ILE A 42 7.28 -8.68 -10.39
N ALA A 43 7.44 -9.34 -11.53
CA ALA A 43 8.74 -9.52 -12.15
C ALA A 43 9.26 -8.17 -12.67
N VAL A 44 10.45 -7.78 -12.24
CA VAL A 44 11.12 -6.55 -12.67
C VAL A 44 12.49 -6.88 -13.24
N ARG A 45 12.94 -6.06 -14.19
CA ARG A 45 14.27 -6.22 -14.82
C ARG A 45 15.30 -5.24 -14.27
N SER A 46 14.86 -4.23 -13.53
CA SER A 46 15.72 -3.23 -12.90
C SER A 46 15.08 -2.70 -11.61
N PHE A 47 15.88 -2.08 -10.74
CA PHE A 47 15.35 -1.43 -9.54
C PHE A 47 14.50 -0.20 -9.87
N ASP A 48 14.79 0.51 -10.97
CA ASP A 48 14.02 1.69 -11.40
C ASP A 48 12.55 1.34 -11.75
N GLU A 49 12.31 0.12 -12.24
CA GLU A 49 10.96 -0.39 -12.48
C GLU A 49 10.14 -0.51 -11.19
N ILE A 50 10.78 -0.87 -10.07
CA ILE A 50 10.13 -0.92 -8.76
C ILE A 50 9.62 0.47 -8.39
N ASP A 51 10.47 1.49 -8.49
CA ASP A 51 10.09 2.86 -8.18
C ASP A 51 8.98 3.37 -9.11
N ALA A 52 9.01 3.00 -10.40
CA ALA A 52 7.96 3.34 -11.34
C ALA A 52 6.60 2.73 -10.96
N VAL A 53 6.59 1.46 -10.56
CA VAL A 53 5.38 0.77 -10.08
C VAL A 53 4.87 1.42 -8.80
N VAL A 54 5.75 1.73 -7.85
CA VAL A 54 5.38 2.38 -6.59
C VAL A 54 4.75 3.76 -6.83
N ARG A 55 5.37 4.60 -7.68
CA ARG A 55 4.89 5.96 -7.99
C ARG A 55 3.50 5.99 -8.62
N THR A 56 3.15 4.97 -9.40
CA THR A 56 1.84 4.88 -10.07
C THR A 56 0.75 4.30 -9.18
N ARG A 57 1.11 3.71 -8.03
CA ARG A 57 0.14 3.10 -7.12
C ARG A 57 -0.66 4.16 -6.35
N ARG A 58 -1.95 3.89 -6.20
CA ARG A 58 -2.91 4.75 -5.48
C ARG A 58 -3.63 3.96 -4.39
N CYS A 59 -3.89 4.59 -3.24
CA CYS A 59 -4.90 4.09 -2.29
C CYS A 59 -6.23 4.16 -3.01
N GLU A 60 -7.16 3.32 -2.58
CA GLU A 60 -8.52 3.34 -3.10
C GLU A 60 -9.27 4.64 -2.82
N CYS A 61 -8.79 5.46 -1.87
CA CYS A 61 -9.27 6.82 -1.69
C CYS A 61 -8.83 7.78 -2.83
N GLY A 62 -8.06 7.28 -3.81
CA GLY A 62 -7.56 8.03 -4.97
C GLY A 62 -6.21 8.73 -4.72
N ARG A 63 -5.70 8.70 -3.50
CA ARG A 63 -4.47 9.39 -3.11
C ARG A 63 -3.23 8.53 -3.41
N PRO A 64 -2.04 9.14 -3.59
CA PRO A 64 -0.80 8.39 -3.73
C PRO A 64 -0.57 7.47 -2.55
N LEU A 65 0.02 6.31 -2.81
CA LEU A 65 0.71 5.56 -1.77
C LEU A 65 2.16 6.03 -1.70
N ARG A 66 2.69 6.12 -0.48
CA ARG A 66 4.06 6.49 -0.18
C ARG A 66 4.81 5.26 0.32
N ALA A 67 6.05 5.07 -0.12
CA ALA A 67 6.92 4.06 0.45
C ALA A 67 7.29 4.41 1.90
N THR A 68 7.06 3.47 2.81
CA THR A 68 7.37 3.59 4.24
C THR A 68 8.53 2.70 4.67
N GLY A 69 8.88 1.71 3.85
CA GLY A 69 10.01 0.84 4.12
C GLY A 69 10.23 -0.18 3.03
N GLU A 70 11.37 -0.83 3.09
CA GLU A 70 11.74 -1.90 2.17
C GLU A 70 12.27 -3.11 2.94
N GLY A 71 12.05 -4.28 2.37
CA GLY A 71 12.53 -5.54 2.87
C GLY A 71 13.05 -6.41 1.74
N ALA A 72 13.77 -7.46 2.11
CA ALA A 72 14.21 -8.48 1.18
C ALA A 72 13.83 -9.85 1.73
N ARG A 73 13.46 -10.76 0.84
CA ARG A 73 13.16 -12.15 1.18
C ARG A 73 13.74 -13.06 0.11
N GLN A 74 14.33 -14.16 0.53
CA GLN A 74 14.79 -15.21 -0.38
C GLN A 74 14.01 -16.49 -0.11
N VAL A 75 13.54 -17.15 -1.17
CA VAL A 75 12.86 -18.44 -1.10
C VAL A 75 13.48 -19.35 -2.14
N GLY A 76 14.34 -20.27 -1.69
CA GLY A 76 15.16 -21.10 -2.57
C GLY A 76 16.07 -20.25 -3.48
N PRO A 77 16.06 -20.46 -4.81
CA PRO A 77 16.86 -19.66 -5.73
C PRO A 77 16.26 -18.27 -6.04
N ARG A 78 14.99 -18.03 -5.67
CA ARG A 78 14.29 -16.78 -5.99
C ARG A 78 14.56 -15.70 -4.96
N ARG A 79 14.80 -14.48 -5.44
CA ARG A 79 15.06 -13.29 -4.63
C ARG A 79 13.92 -12.31 -4.80
N PHE A 80 13.37 -11.83 -3.67
CA PHE A 80 12.25 -10.91 -3.65
C PHE A 80 12.61 -9.62 -2.91
N ARG A 81 12.16 -8.50 -3.46
CA ARG A 81 12.12 -7.20 -2.79
C ARG A 81 10.70 -6.94 -2.32
N LEU A 82 10.54 -6.50 -1.09
CA LEU A 82 9.26 -6.11 -0.52
C LEU A 82 9.28 -4.60 -0.32
N THR A 83 8.23 -3.91 -0.76
CA THR A 83 8.08 -2.48 -0.51
C THR A 83 6.81 -2.25 0.29
N HIS A 84 6.98 -1.71 1.49
CA HIS A 84 5.89 -1.28 2.34
C HIS A 84 5.40 0.08 1.86
N LEU A 85 4.10 0.17 1.64
CA LEU A 85 3.41 1.36 1.17
C LEU A 85 2.36 1.76 2.18
N ALA A 86 2.24 3.05 2.45
CA ALA A 86 1.17 3.60 3.26
C ALA A 86 0.50 4.78 2.55
N CYS A 87 -0.76 5.03 2.88
CA CYS A 87 -1.44 6.27 2.50
C CYS A 87 -1.61 7.16 3.72
N ASP A 88 -1.16 8.40 3.63
CA ASP A 88 -1.24 9.36 4.74
C ASP A 88 -2.68 9.78 5.08
N GLU A 89 -3.64 9.54 4.18
CA GLU A 89 -5.02 10.01 4.31
C GLU A 89 -5.98 8.92 4.81
N CYS A 90 -5.77 7.69 4.32
CA CYS A 90 -6.59 6.52 4.68
C CYS A 90 -5.90 5.67 5.77
N GLU A 91 -4.64 5.98 6.12
CA GLU A 91 -3.75 5.19 6.99
C GLU A 91 -3.73 3.71 6.58
N GLU A 92 -3.93 3.44 5.30
CA GLU A 92 -3.92 2.10 4.74
C GLU A 92 -2.49 1.71 4.45
N GLU A 93 -2.10 0.53 4.93
CA GLU A 93 -0.80 -0.07 4.66
C GLU A 93 -0.95 -1.27 3.73
N THR A 94 -0.03 -1.40 2.78
CA THR A 94 0.06 -2.55 1.89
C THR A 94 1.53 -2.88 1.61
N VAL A 95 1.78 -4.10 1.16
CA VAL A 95 3.12 -4.56 0.80
C VAL A 95 3.06 -5.03 -0.64
N LEU A 96 3.99 -4.53 -1.45
CA LEU A 96 4.21 -5.04 -2.80
C LEU A 96 5.42 -5.96 -2.80
N VAL A 97 5.27 -7.13 -3.41
CA VAL A 97 6.32 -8.11 -3.61
C VAL A 97 6.80 -8.06 -5.05
N PHE A 98 8.10 -7.87 -5.23
CA PHE A 98 8.77 -7.83 -6.53
C PHE A 98 9.74 -9.01 -6.64
N ASP A 99 9.72 -9.70 -7.76
CA ASP A 99 10.71 -10.73 -8.09
C ASP A 99 11.91 -10.04 -8.76
N VAL A 100 13.05 -10.11 -8.09
CA VAL A 100 14.33 -9.53 -8.51
C VAL A 100 15.37 -10.60 -8.78
N THR A 101 14.93 -11.85 -9.03
CA THR A 101 15.84 -13.00 -9.22
C THR A 101 16.82 -12.75 -10.36
N ASP A 102 16.34 -12.20 -11.47
CA ASP A 102 17.14 -11.95 -12.69
C ASP A 102 17.82 -10.57 -12.71
N VAL A 103 17.58 -9.74 -11.68
CA VAL A 103 18.24 -8.43 -11.58
C VAL A 103 19.67 -8.64 -11.08
N VAL A 104 20.62 -8.32 -11.95
CA VAL A 104 22.05 -8.32 -11.68
C VAL A 104 22.52 -6.86 -11.48
N HIS A 105 23.39 -6.67 -10.49
CA HIS A 105 24.01 -5.38 -10.19
C HIS A 105 25.20 -5.13 -11.11
#